data_AF-A0A1V5L9P7-F1
#
_entry.id   AF-A0A1V5L9P7-F1
#
_cell.length_a   1.000
_cell.length_b   1.000
_cell.length_c   1.000
_cell.angle_alpha   90.00
_cell.angle_beta   90.00
_cell.angle_gamma   90.00
#
_symmetry.space_group_name_H-M   'P 1'
#
loop_
_entity.id
_entity.type
_entity.pdbx_description
1 polymer ?
#
loop_
_entity_poly.entity_id
_entity_poly.type
_entity_poly.pdbx_seq_one_letter_code
_entity_poly.pdbx_strand_id
1 'polypeptide(L)'
;MVREVKNTNYNRTSPEPWVDWLSAHGVVGVGGVDTRALTRHLREQGTMTACVAAGSSFDVNGLLAAARGFGPLAGRDLVQNVTCAHPYEAEVAERGETAESQVTGKRGFHVVAFDYGIRRSALRCLQEAGCRVTVVPASFSAEQALALSPDGVFLSNGPGDPAPLTYAVEAIRGLLGRVPIFATCLGHELLATAVGLRTHKLRFGHHGVNHPVKNYVLDLIEITSQNHGFAVETPRVVTEALERDSNLSAIRAQDLWLDTDYGPVQVTHLNLNDGTVEGLRLQDIPAFGVQYLPEASPGPHDGRYHFQHFVDSMERAA
;
A
#
# COMPACT_ATOMS: atom_id res chain seq x y z
N MET A 1 -6.27 -3.37 20.24
CA MET A 1 -7.44 -3.91 20.97
C MET A 1 -7.58 -5.39 20.60
N VAL A 2 -7.74 -6.29 21.57
CA VAL A 2 -7.86 -7.74 21.31
C VAL A 2 -8.94 -8.39 22.19
N ARG A 3 -9.48 -9.53 21.74
CA ARG A 3 -10.49 -10.29 22.49
C ARG A 3 -9.92 -11.04 23.69
N GLU A 4 -8.76 -11.65 23.51
CA GLU A 4 -8.07 -12.44 24.52
C GLU A 4 -6.59 -12.04 24.51
N VAL A 5 -5.99 -11.97 25.71
CA VAL A 5 -4.57 -11.70 25.88
C VAL A 5 -3.91 -12.97 26.40
N LYS A 6 -3.05 -13.55 25.57
CA LYS A 6 -2.08 -14.57 25.99
C LYS A 6 -0.70 -13.98 25.85
N ASN A 7 -0.07 -13.66 26.97
CA ASN A 7 1.27 -13.06 26.98
C ASN A 7 2.31 -14.12 27.30
N THR A 8 2.58 -14.98 26.33
CA THR A 8 3.46 -16.13 26.49
C THR A 8 4.47 -16.21 25.36
N ASN A 9 5.61 -16.84 25.63
CA ASN A 9 6.67 -17.06 24.66
C ASN A 9 6.72 -18.55 24.25
N TYR A 10 5.98 -18.92 23.20
CA TYR A 10 5.87 -20.32 22.73
C TYR A 10 6.30 -20.50 21.26
N ASN A 11 7.11 -19.60 20.71
CA ASN A 11 7.67 -19.73 19.37
C ASN A 11 9.20 -19.58 19.42
N ARG A 12 9.93 -20.44 18.69
CA ARG A 12 11.41 -20.40 18.61
C ARG A 12 11.93 -19.01 18.22
N THR A 13 11.19 -18.27 17.40
CA THR A 13 11.60 -16.94 16.91
C THR A 13 11.10 -15.80 17.80
N SER A 14 10.45 -16.07 18.91
CA SER A 14 9.91 -15.05 19.80
C SER A 14 10.92 -14.73 20.91
N PRO A 15 11.58 -13.55 20.86
CA PRO A 15 12.57 -13.18 21.87
C PRO A 15 11.91 -12.80 23.21
N GLU A 16 10.67 -12.31 23.18
CA GLU A 16 9.92 -11.84 24.35
C GLU A 16 8.39 -11.91 24.13
N PRO A 17 7.58 -11.95 25.20
CA PRO A 17 6.13 -11.85 25.10
C PRO A 17 5.65 -10.49 24.55
N TRP A 18 4.59 -10.49 23.73
CA TRP A 18 4.17 -9.29 23.00
C TRP A 18 3.61 -8.15 23.86
N VAL A 19 3.00 -8.42 25.02
CA VAL A 19 2.52 -7.35 25.91
C VAL A 19 3.70 -6.63 26.57
N ASP A 20 4.77 -7.37 26.87
CA ASP A 20 5.99 -6.81 27.44
C ASP A 20 6.67 -5.93 26.39
N TRP A 21 6.76 -6.43 25.15
CA TRP A 21 7.23 -5.66 24.00
C TRP A 21 6.42 -4.37 23.79
N LEU A 22 5.09 -4.42 23.79
CA LEU A 22 4.24 -3.23 23.65
C LEU A 22 4.49 -2.23 24.77
N SER A 23 4.62 -2.70 26.01
CA SER A 23 4.85 -1.86 27.18
C SER A 23 6.21 -1.15 27.10
N ALA A 24 7.26 -1.86 26.69
CA ALA A 24 8.59 -1.30 26.47
C ALA A 24 8.62 -0.22 25.38
N HIS A 25 7.71 -0.30 24.40
CA HIS A 25 7.57 0.68 23.32
C HIS A 25 6.50 1.76 23.58
N GLY A 26 5.92 1.80 24.78
CA GLY A 26 4.90 2.79 25.14
C GLY A 26 3.59 2.65 24.35
N VAL A 27 3.30 1.47 23.79
CA VAL A 27 2.10 1.23 23.00
C VAL A 27 0.96 0.76 23.91
N VAL A 28 -0.12 1.53 23.95
CA VAL A 28 -1.31 1.21 24.77
C VAL A 28 -2.16 0.14 24.11
N GLY A 29 -2.49 -0.92 24.86
CA GLY A 29 -3.37 -2.01 24.44
C GLY A 29 -4.53 -2.23 25.40
N VAL A 30 -5.60 -2.86 24.91
CA VAL A 30 -6.72 -3.31 25.73
C VAL A 30 -7.16 -4.72 25.29
N GLY A 31 -7.32 -5.61 26.27
CA GLY A 31 -7.79 -6.99 26.11
C GLY A 31 -9.21 -7.16 26.65
N GLY A 32 -9.84 -8.31 26.37
CA GLY A 32 -11.18 -8.62 26.87
C GLY A 32 -12.32 -7.91 26.15
N VAL A 33 -12.03 -7.25 25.02
CA VAL A 33 -13.03 -6.54 24.22
C VAL A 33 -13.78 -7.53 23.32
N ASP A 34 -15.10 -7.39 23.18
CA ASP A 34 -15.82 -8.06 22.10
C ASP A 34 -15.46 -7.43 20.75
N THR A 35 -14.34 -7.89 20.19
CA THR A 35 -13.85 -7.41 18.90
C THR A 35 -14.80 -7.75 17.75
N ARG A 36 -15.65 -8.78 17.88
CA ARG A 36 -16.66 -9.10 16.86
C ARG A 36 -17.77 -8.05 16.84
N ALA A 37 -18.25 -7.63 18.01
CA ALA A 37 -19.20 -6.51 18.11
C ALA A 37 -18.61 -5.22 17.55
N LEU A 38 -17.34 -4.91 17.88
CA LEU A 38 -16.64 -3.74 17.34
C LEU A 38 -16.49 -3.81 15.80
N THR A 39 -16.05 -4.94 15.25
CA THR A 39 -15.92 -5.11 13.79
C THR A 39 -17.27 -4.93 13.08
N ARG A 40 -18.36 -5.49 13.63
CA ARG A 40 -19.71 -5.29 13.10
C ARG A 40 -20.12 -3.82 13.12
N HIS A 41 -19.85 -3.14 14.23
CA HIS A 41 -20.16 -1.72 14.39
C HIS A 41 -19.40 -0.86 13.38
N LEU A 42 -18.09 -1.08 13.19
CA LEU A 42 -17.30 -0.39 12.17
C LEU A 42 -17.79 -0.68 10.75
N ARG A 43 -18.20 -1.92 10.45
CA ARG A 43 -18.77 -2.27 9.15
C ARG A 43 -20.10 -1.54 8.88
N GLU A 44 -20.92 -1.39 9.92
CA GLU A 44 -22.26 -0.78 9.84
C GLU A 44 -22.24 0.75 9.99
N GLN A 45 -21.25 1.35 10.64
CA GLN A 45 -21.20 2.80 10.89
C GLN A 45 -20.03 3.50 10.18
N GLY A 46 -19.07 2.73 9.66
CA GLY A 46 -17.83 3.23 9.11
C GLY A 46 -16.75 3.47 10.17
N THR A 47 -15.57 3.88 9.71
CA THR A 47 -14.42 4.21 10.57
C THR A 47 -14.78 5.34 11.54
N MET A 48 -14.36 5.19 12.79
CA MET A 48 -14.58 6.16 13.86
C MET A 48 -13.30 6.40 14.64
N THR A 49 -13.19 7.60 15.21
CA THR A 49 -12.14 7.89 16.17
C THR A 49 -12.48 7.28 17.53
N ALA A 50 -11.51 6.61 18.13
CA ALA A 50 -11.62 6.03 19.45
C ALA A 50 -10.40 6.40 20.30
N CYS A 51 -10.56 6.38 21.62
CA CYS A 51 -9.47 6.53 22.57
C CYS A 51 -9.33 5.23 23.37
N VAL A 52 -8.09 4.78 23.57
CA VAL A 52 -7.75 3.69 24.48
C VAL A 52 -6.85 4.28 25.56
N ALA A 53 -7.23 4.07 26.83
CA ALA A 53 -6.48 4.52 27.99
C ALA A 53 -6.19 3.33 28.92
N ALA A 54 -5.03 3.36 29.57
CA ALA A 54 -4.62 2.38 30.58
C ALA A 54 -4.17 3.13 31.85
N GLY A 55 -4.58 2.65 33.03
CA GLY A 55 -4.34 3.35 34.30
C GLY A 55 -5.29 2.88 35.41
N SER A 56 -5.12 3.44 36.61
CA SER A 56 -5.93 3.11 37.80
C SER A 56 -7.17 4.00 37.96
N SER A 57 -7.23 5.14 37.26
CA SER A 57 -8.37 6.06 37.25
C SER A 57 -8.48 6.75 35.88
N PHE A 58 -9.71 7.00 35.43
CA PHE A 58 -9.99 7.56 34.11
C PHE A 58 -11.01 8.69 34.20
N ASP A 59 -10.67 9.85 33.61
CA ASP A 59 -11.68 10.85 33.26
C ASP A 59 -12.34 10.44 31.94
N VAL A 60 -13.40 9.63 32.05
CA VAL A 60 -14.13 9.11 30.88
C VAL A 60 -14.70 10.25 30.03
N ASN A 61 -15.16 11.34 30.64
CA ASN A 61 -15.72 12.48 29.92
C ASN A 61 -14.62 13.24 29.17
N GLY A 62 -13.46 13.44 29.78
CA GLY A 62 -12.29 14.02 29.13
C GLY A 62 -11.80 13.16 27.96
N LEU A 63 -11.70 11.84 28.12
CA LEU A 63 -11.31 10.92 27.05
C LEU A 63 -12.31 10.93 25.88
N LEU A 64 -13.61 10.97 26.18
CA LEU A 64 -14.66 11.05 25.17
C LEU A 64 -14.62 12.41 24.44
N ALA A 65 -14.40 13.51 25.16
CA ALA A 65 -14.22 14.83 24.58
C ALA A 65 -12.98 14.87 23.67
N ALA A 66 -11.87 14.25 24.08
CA ALA A 66 -10.66 14.14 23.27
C ALA A 66 -10.91 13.32 22.00
N ALA A 67 -11.57 12.17 22.08
CA ALA A 67 -11.91 11.35 20.92
C ALA A 67 -12.83 12.08 19.93
N ARG A 68 -13.80 12.85 20.43
CA ARG A 68 -14.71 13.67 19.62
C ARG A 68 -14.03 14.90 19.02
N GLY A 69 -13.10 15.50 19.75
CA GLY A 69 -12.31 16.66 19.31
C GLY A 69 -11.18 16.31 18.35
N PHE A 70 -10.80 15.02 18.27
CA PHE A 70 -9.81 14.56 17.31
C PHE A 70 -10.40 14.57 15.91
N GLY A 71 -10.08 15.63 15.15
CA GLY A 71 -10.57 15.82 13.79
C GLY A 71 -10.23 14.67 12.83
N PRO A 72 -10.82 14.65 11.63
CA PRO A 72 -10.66 13.57 10.68
C PRO A 72 -9.19 13.39 10.26
N LEU A 73 -8.81 12.14 9.98
CA LEU A 73 -7.53 11.82 9.32
C LEU A 73 -7.52 12.18 7.83
N ALA A 74 -8.71 12.26 7.21
CA ALA A 74 -8.84 12.72 5.82
C ALA A 74 -8.36 14.18 5.70
N GLY A 75 -7.66 14.48 4.61
CA GLY A 75 -7.04 15.78 4.36
C GLY A 75 -5.76 16.06 5.16
N ARG A 76 -5.21 15.08 5.89
CA ARG A 76 -3.92 15.23 6.59
C ARG A 76 -2.81 14.49 5.85
N ASP A 77 -1.69 15.18 5.64
CA ASP A 77 -0.44 14.56 5.21
C ASP A 77 0.20 13.85 6.41
N LEU A 78 0.02 12.52 6.47
CA LEU A 78 0.66 11.68 7.49
C LEU A 78 2.03 11.17 7.03
N VAL A 79 2.37 11.32 5.75
CA VAL A 79 3.62 10.85 5.16
C VAL A 79 4.80 11.63 5.72
N GLN A 80 4.64 12.94 5.95
CA GLN A 80 5.67 13.78 6.58
C GLN A 80 6.15 13.26 7.94
N ASN A 81 5.33 12.49 8.66
CA ASN A 81 5.68 11.95 9.97
C ASN A 81 6.48 10.64 9.90
N VAL A 82 6.53 9.98 8.74
CA VAL A 82 7.09 8.63 8.59
C VAL A 82 8.15 8.51 7.51
N THR A 83 8.23 9.47 6.58
CA THR A 83 9.24 9.49 5.52
C THR A 83 10.65 9.68 6.09
N CYS A 84 11.65 9.11 5.41
CA CYS A 84 13.05 9.31 5.76
C CYS A 84 13.49 10.78 5.62
N ALA A 85 14.44 11.20 6.46
CA ALA A 85 14.93 12.58 6.45
C ALA A 85 15.90 12.86 5.29
N HIS A 86 16.72 11.87 4.93
CA HIS A 86 17.74 11.96 3.89
C HIS A 86 17.78 10.66 3.07
N PRO A 87 18.20 10.73 1.79
CA PRO A 87 18.39 9.53 1.00
C PRO A 87 19.32 8.52 1.65
N TYR A 88 19.01 7.23 1.49
CA TYR A 88 19.86 6.14 1.96
C TYR A 88 19.79 4.94 1.01
N GLU A 89 20.86 4.16 0.92
CA GLU A 89 20.82 2.87 0.22
C GLU A 89 20.13 1.84 1.11
N ALA A 90 19.16 1.10 0.57
CA ALA A 90 18.51 0.05 1.32
C ALA A 90 19.51 -1.06 1.65
N GLU A 91 19.72 -1.32 2.94
CA GLU A 91 20.39 -2.51 3.44
C GLU A 91 19.32 -3.36 4.13
N VAL A 92 19.02 -4.56 3.59
CA VAL A 92 18.12 -5.46 4.30
C VAL A 92 18.89 -6.65 4.85
N ALA A 93 18.84 -6.79 6.17
CA ALA A 93 19.40 -7.92 6.89
C ALA A 93 18.82 -9.24 6.37
N GLU A 94 19.70 -10.21 6.15
CA GLU A 94 19.36 -11.59 5.82
C GLU A 94 18.36 -12.13 6.85
N ARG A 95 17.26 -12.74 6.39
CA ARG A 95 16.46 -13.59 7.28
C ARG A 95 17.35 -14.74 7.70
N GLY A 96 17.57 -14.87 9.02
CA GLY A 96 18.23 -16.04 9.59
C GLY A 96 17.63 -17.34 9.07
N GLU A 97 18.52 -18.23 8.65
CA GLU A 97 18.36 -19.64 8.26
C GLU A 97 17.78 -19.92 6.84
N THR A 98 18.75 -20.18 5.95
CA THR A 98 18.69 -20.96 4.70
C THR A 98 17.75 -20.48 3.59
N ALA A 99 18.19 -19.46 2.87
CA ALA A 99 18.14 -19.51 1.41
C ALA A 99 19.56 -19.21 0.94
N GLU A 100 20.20 -20.19 0.31
CA GLU A 100 21.35 -19.94 -0.55
C GLU A 100 20.88 -19.00 -1.66
N SER A 101 20.89 -17.69 -1.40
CA SER A 101 20.66 -16.70 -2.43
C SER A 101 21.93 -16.69 -3.25
N GLN A 102 21.92 -17.44 -4.34
CA GLN A 102 22.85 -17.25 -5.43
C GLN A 102 22.68 -15.81 -5.92
N VAL A 103 23.46 -14.88 -5.35
CA VAL A 103 23.71 -13.56 -5.93
C VAL A 103 24.48 -13.81 -7.22
N THR A 104 23.75 -14.15 -8.29
CA THR A 104 24.28 -14.32 -9.63
C THR A 104 24.47 -12.94 -10.25
N GLY A 105 25.61 -12.32 -9.94
CA GLY A 105 26.53 -11.71 -10.91
C GLY A 105 26.03 -10.85 -12.09
N LYS A 106 24.83 -10.27 -12.09
CA LYS A 106 24.46 -9.17 -13.00
C LYS A 106 24.37 -7.89 -12.18
N ARG A 107 25.03 -6.81 -12.61
CA ARG A 107 24.85 -5.49 -12.00
C ARG A 107 23.35 -5.17 -12.05
N GLY A 108 22.76 -5.09 -10.86
CA GLY A 108 21.33 -4.90 -10.67
C GLY A 108 20.86 -3.52 -11.12
N PHE A 109 19.67 -3.45 -11.71
CA PHE A 109 19.00 -2.19 -12.00
C PHE A 109 18.97 -1.28 -10.76
N HIS A 110 19.19 0.01 -10.96
CA HIS A 110 19.09 1.02 -9.93
C HIS A 110 17.65 1.53 -9.83
N VAL A 111 17.01 1.22 -8.71
CA VAL A 111 15.68 1.71 -8.37
C VAL A 111 15.79 2.86 -7.38
N VAL A 112 15.13 3.98 -7.67
CA VAL A 112 14.87 5.04 -6.68
C VAL A 112 13.49 4.82 -6.08
N ALA A 113 13.42 4.59 -4.77
CA ALA A 113 12.17 4.33 -4.04
C ALA A 113 11.76 5.56 -3.23
N PHE A 114 10.59 6.13 -3.52
CA PHE A 114 10.00 7.20 -2.72
C PHE A 114 9.45 6.63 -1.42
N ASP A 115 9.94 7.13 -0.29
CA ASP A 115 9.51 6.70 1.03
C ASP A 115 8.27 7.46 1.48
N TYR A 116 7.09 6.90 1.20
CA TYR A 116 5.84 7.39 1.76
C TYR A 116 5.48 6.73 3.10
N GLY A 117 6.43 6.04 3.74
CA GLY A 117 6.18 5.09 4.83
C GLY A 117 6.47 3.65 4.40
N ILE A 118 7.56 3.46 3.65
CA ILE A 118 7.90 2.23 2.94
C ILE A 118 8.08 1.05 3.90
N ARG A 119 7.50 -0.10 3.54
CA ARG A 119 7.70 -1.34 4.27
C ARG A 119 9.02 -1.98 3.89
N ARG A 120 9.79 -2.44 4.88
CA ARG A 120 11.05 -3.18 4.68
C ARG A 120 10.90 -4.43 3.80
N SER A 121 9.70 -5.03 3.75
CA SER A 121 9.41 -6.15 2.85
C SER A 121 9.46 -5.77 1.37
N ALA A 122 9.02 -4.56 1.00
CA ALA A 122 9.09 -4.10 -0.38
C ALA A 122 10.55 -3.93 -0.82
N LEU A 123 11.39 -3.37 0.06
CA LEU A 123 12.83 -3.26 -0.16
C LEU A 123 13.48 -4.63 -0.38
N ARG A 124 13.12 -5.65 0.43
CA ARG A 124 13.61 -7.03 0.21
C ARG A 124 13.18 -7.58 -1.14
N CYS A 125 11.91 -7.44 -1.51
CA CYS A 125 11.43 -8.01 -2.76
C CYS A 125 12.10 -7.34 -3.98
N LEU A 126 12.39 -6.04 -3.93
CA LEU A 126 13.19 -5.35 -4.96
C LEU A 126 14.62 -5.91 -5.02
N GLN A 127 15.27 -6.09 -3.87
CA GLN A 127 16.63 -6.64 -3.80
C GLN A 127 16.72 -8.11 -4.23
N GLU A 128 15.73 -8.93 -3.84
CA GLU A 128 15.57 -10.32 -4.29
C GLU A 128 15.34 -10.41 -5.80
N ALA A 129 14.67 -9.41 -6.40
CA ALA A 129 14.54 -9.26 -7.84
C ALA A 129 15.82 -8.69 -8.52
N GLY A 130 16.90 -8.50 -7.75
CA GLY A 130 18.20 -8.06 -8.25
C GLY A 130 18.36 -6.55 -8.38
N CYS A 131 17.51 -5.73 -7.75
CA CYS A 131 17.65 -4.27 -7.79
C CYS A 131 18.57 -3.72 -6.69
N ARG A 132 19.39 -2.74 -7.02
CA ARG A 132 19.99 -1.82 -6.04
C ARG A 132 18.99 -0.70 -5.76
N VAL A 133 18.67 -0.43 -4.50
CA VAL A 133 17.60 0.51 -4.13
C VAL A 133 18.14 1.70 -3.34
N THR A 134 17.99 2.91 -3.89
CA THR A 134 18.16 4.16 -3.14
C THR A 134 16.79 4.62 -2.66
N VAL A 135 16.58 4.71 -1.36
CA VAL A 135 15.36 5.24 -0.77
C VAL A 135 15.50 6.75 -0.60
N VAL A 136 14.48 7.50 -1.02
CA VAL A 136 14.48 8.97 -0.98
C VAL A 136 13.28 9.51 -0.20
N PRO A 137 13.41 10.68 0.45
CA PRO A 137 12.30 11.35 1.11
C PRO A 137 11.09 11.55 0.19
N ALA A 138 9.89 11.54 0.76
CA ALA A 138 8.64 11.74 0.04
C ALA A 138 8.63 13.05 -0.78
N SER A 139 9.29 14.09 -0.26
CA SER A 139 9.36 15.43 -0.83
C SER A 139 10.34 15.59 -2.00
N PHE A 140 11.01 14.51 -2.43
CA PHE A 140 11.89 14.58 -3.60
C PHE A 140 11.13 15.05 -4.85
N SER A 141 11.75 15.96 -5.61
CA SER A 141 11.28 16.33 -6.94
C SER A 141 11.64 15.27 -7.98
N ALA A 142 10.99 15.32 -9.14
CA ALA A 142 11.33 14.49 -10.28
C ALA A 142 12.80 14.70 -10.70
N GLU A 143 13.26 15.94 -10.72
CA GLU A 143 14.62 16.31 -11.10
C GLU A 143 15.66 15.71 -10.13
N GLN A 144 15.39 15.77 -8.82
CA GLN A 144 16.27 15.17 -7.81
C GLN A 144 16.32 13.65 -7.93
N ALA A 145 15.18 13.00 -8.17
CA ALA A 145 15.15 11.55 -8.39
C ALA A 145 15.90 11.16 -9.67
N LEU A 146 15.67 11.86 -10.79
CA LEU A 146 16.35 11.61 -12.06
C LEU A 146 17.86 11.90 -12.01
N ALA A 147 18.30 12.85 -11.18
CA ALA A 147 19.72 13.14 -10.97
C ALA A 147 20.49 11.95 -10.37
N LEU A 148 19.79 11.01 -9.73
CA LEU A 148 20.37 9.75 -9.25
C LEU A 148 20.56 8.71 -10.36
N SER A 149 20.14 9.03 -11.60
CA SER A 149 20.18 8.13 -12.77
C SER A 149 19.51 6.76 -12.53
N PRO A 150 18.25 6.73 -12.07
CA PRO A 150 17.53 5.48 -11.86
C PRO A 150 17.20 4.80 -13.19
N ASP A 151 17.25 3.48 -13.19
CA ASP A 151 16.66 2.64 -14.24
C ASP A 151 15.14 2.51 -14.05
N GLY A 152 14.64 2.73 -12.83
CA GLY A 152 13.21 2.75 -12.52
C GLY A 152 12.90 3.43 -11.19
N VAL A 153 11.63 3.84 -11.02
CA VAL A 153 11.14 4.44 -9.78
C VAL A 153 10.08 3.57 -9.12
N PHE A 154 10.22 3.37 -7.81
CA PHE A 154 9.24 2.70 -6.98
C PHE A 154 8.51 3.72 -6.09
N LEU A 155 7.17 3.68 -6.11
CA LEU A 155 6.31 4.54 -5.27
C LEU A 155 5.71 3.68 -4.16
N SER A 156 6.15 3.87 -2.91
CA SER A 156 5.82 2.96 -1.83
C SER A 156 4.39 3.10 -1.30
N ASN A 157 4.01 2.15 -0.45
CA ASN A 157 2.89 2.32 0.47
C ASN A 157 3.10 3.51 1.42
N GLY A 158 2.03 3.95 2.08
CA GLY A 158 2.10 4.99 3.10
C GLY A 158 0.79 5.19 3.86
N PRO A 159 0.78 5.97 4.95
CA PRO A 159 -0.42 6.28 5.71
C PRO A 159 -1.15 7.51 5.15
N GLY A 160 -2.43 7.63 5.48
CA GLY A 160 -3.18 8.86 5.32
C GLY A 160 -3.96 8.96 4.01
N ASP A 161 -4.30 10.21 3.68
CA ASP A 161 -5.08 10.59 2.51
C ASP A 161 -4.11 10.98 1.38
N PRO A 162 -4.29 10.52 0.13
CA PRO A 162 -3.46 10.95 -1.00
C PRO A 162 -3.71 12.41 -1.41
N ALA A 163 -4.89 12.97 -1.15
CA ALA A 163 -5.29 14.30 -1.62
C ALA A 163 -4.33 15.45 -1.21
N PRO A 164 -3.82 15.54 0.04
CA PRO A 164 -2.88 16.59 0.43
C PRO A 164 -1.47 16.45 -0.18
N LEU A 165 -1.10 15.32 -0.77
CA LEU A 165 0.26 15.01 -1.22
C LEU A 165 0.53 15.55 -2.63
N THR A 166 0.22 16.84 -2.83
CA THR A 166 0.37 17.55 -4.11
C THR A 166 1.80 17.50 -4.65
N TYR A 167 2.80 17.63 -3.77
CA TYR A 167 4.22 17.51 -4.12
C TYR A 167 4.57 16.14 -4.73
N ALA A 168 3.97 15.06 -4.22
CA ALA A 168 4.22 13.70 -4.71
C ALA A 168 3.58 13.51 -6.08
N VAL A 169 2.36 14.01 -6.26
CA VAL A 169 1.66 14.01 -7.56
C VAL A 169 2.46 14.78 -8.61
N GLU A 170 3.01 15.95 -8.26
CA GLU A 170 3.88 16.74 -9.15
C GLU A 170 5.16 15.98 -9.51
N ALA A 171 5.83 15.37 -8.54
CA ALA A 171 7.03 14.55 -8.78
C ALA A 171 6.72 13.37 -9.71
N ILE A 172 5.61 12.65 -9.48
CA ILE A 172 5.20 11.53 -10.34
C ILE A 172 4.95 12.00 -11.77
N ARG A 173 4.26 13.14 -11.97
CA ARG A 173 4.05 13.72 -13.31
C ARG A 173 5.36 14.05 -14.02
N GLY A 174 6.37 14.55 -13.31
CA GLY A 174 7.69 14.81 -13.87
C GLY A 174 8.49 13.55 -14.21
N LEU A 175 8.14 12.40 -13.63
CA LEU A 175 8.78 11.10 -13.86
C LEU A 175 8.10 10.26 -14.95
N LEU A 176 6.80 10.46 -15.18
CA LEU A 176 6.04 9.70 -16.18
C LEU A 176 6.66 9.84 -17.58
N GLY A 177 6.91 8.70 -18.22
CA GLY A 177 7.54 8.62 -19.54
C GLY A 177 9.05 8.86 -19.56
N ARG A 178 9.66 9.16 -18.40
CA ARG A 178 11.11 9.36 -18.26
C ARG A 178 11.81 8.10 -17.78
N VAL A 179 11.16 7.35 -16.89
CA VAL A 179 11.62 6.08 -16.33
C VAL A 179 10.41 5.18 -16.06
N PRO A 180 10.58 3.84 -16.08
CA PRO A 180 9.57 2.92 -15.59
C PRO A 180 9.14 3.21 -14.15
N ILE A 181 7.85 3.07 -13.86
CA ILE A 181 7.27 3.30 -12.53
C ILE A 181 6.48 2.08 -12.06
N PHE A 182 6.75 1.65 -10.83
CA PHE A 182 5.93 0.68 -10.12
C PHE A 182 5.43 1.27 -8.79
N ALA A 183 4.12 1.23 -8.58
CA ALA A 183 3.48 1.87 -7.44
C ALA A 183 2.64 0.90 -6.58
N THR A 184 2.67 1.03 -5.25
CA THR A 184 1.88 0.19 -4.34
C THR A 184 1.07 1.00 -3.33
N CYS A 185 -0.16 0.57 -3.03
CA CYS A 185 -1.03 1.19 -2.02
C CYS A 185 -1.14 2.72 -2.21
N LEU A 186 -0.63 3.54 -1.29
CA LEU A 186 -0.61 4.99 -1.44
C LEU A 186 0.08 5.44 -2.74
N GLY A 187 1.19 4.79 -3.15
CA GLY A 187 1.82 5.06 -4.43
C GLY A 187 0.88 4.82 -5.62
N HIS A 188 0.05 3.78 -5.57
CA HIS A 188 -0.96 3.51 -6.61
C HIS A 188 -2.02 4.62 -6.67
N GLU A 189 -2.50 5.09 -5.51
CA GLU A 189 -3.45 6.21 -5.42
C GLU A 189 -2.86 7.52 -5.95
N LEU A 190 -1.58 7.78 -5.65
CA LEU A 190 -0.85 8.95 -6.15
C LEU A 190 -0.59 8.88 -7.65
N LEU A 191 -0.24 7.69 -8.18
CA LEU A 191 -0.11 7.47 -9.62
C LEU A 191 -1.45 7.70 -10.33
N ALA A 192 -2.56 7.17 -9.79
CA ALA A 192 -3.89 7.40 -10.32
C ALA A 192 -4.24 8.90 -10.37
N THR A 193 -3.93 9.62 -9.29
CA THR A 193 -4.16 11.07 -9.19
C THR A 193 -3.29 11.86 -10.17
N ALA A 194 -2.03 11.43 -10.36
CA ALA A 194 -1.10 12.03 -11.31
C ALA A 194 -1.62 11.98 -12.75
N VAL A 195 -2.34 10.90 -13.11
CA VAL A 195 -3.00 10.72 -14.40
C VAL A 195 -4.47 11.18 -14.41
N GLY A 196 -4.89 11.99 -13.44
CA GLY A 196 -6.20 12.65 -13.45
C GLY A 196 -7.37 11.82 -12.96
N LEU A 197 -7.15 10.61 -12.44
CA LEU A 197 -8.19 9.83 -11.77
C LEU A 197 -8.44 10.38 -10.36
N ARG A 198 -9.68 10.21 -9.87
CA ARG A 198 -10.07 10.66 -8.53
C ARG A 198 -9.94 9.53 -7.52
N THR A 199 -9.68 9.90 -6.27
CA THR A 199 -9.68 9.00 -5.12
C THR A 199 -10.80 9.37 -4.16
N HIS A 200 -11.24 8.40 -3.37
CA HIS A 200 -12.27 8.60 -2.35
C HIS A 200 -11.98 7.76 -1.12
N LYS A 201 -12.54 8.18 0.02
CA LYS A 201 -12.41 7.46 1.28
C LYS A 201 -13.40 6.31 1.33
N LEU A 202 -12.92 5.11 1.64
CA LEU A 202 -13.75 3.94 1.89
C LEU A 202 -14.45 4.04 3.25
N ARG A 203 -15.58 3.37 3.38
CA ARG A 203 -16.38 3.38 4.61
C ARG A 203 -15.60 2.86 5.83
N PHE A 204 -14.92 1.73 5.68
CA PHE A 204 -14.08 1.12 6.71
C PHE A 204 -12.74 0.59 6.19
N GLY A 205 -12.47 0.74 4.88
CA GLY A 205 -11.24 0.32 4.22
C GLY A 205 -11.03 -1.19 4.14
N HIS A 206 -9.95 -1.60 3.49
CA HIS A 206 -9.53 -2.99 3.38
C HIS A 206 -8.32 -3.25 4.26
N HIS A 207 -8.51 -4.14 5.24
CA HIS A 207 -7.54 -4.44 6.29
C HIS A 207 -7.55 -5.96 6.55
N GLY A 208 -6.77 -6.71 5.78
CA GLY A 208 -6.85 -8.16 5.80
C GLY A 208 -5.82 -8.84 4.89
N VAL A 209 -5.76 -10.17 4.97
CA VAL A 209 -4.81 -11.01 4.21
C VAL A 209 -5.52 -12.04 3.32
N ASN A 210 -6.79 -11.80 3.03
CA ASN A 210 -7.69 -12.72 2.35
C ASN A 210 -8.58 -12.03 1.31
N HIS A 211 -8.16 -10.87 0.78
CA HIS A 211 -8.95 -10.12 -0.19
C HIS A 211 -8.76 -10.72 -1.60
N PRO A 212 -9.83 -11.22 -2.24
CA PRO A 212 -9.76 -11.77 -3.59
C PRO A 212 -9.73 -10.63 -4.61
N VAL A 213 -8.70 -10.61 -5.45
CA VAL A 213 -8.51 -9.60 -6.49
C VAL A 213 -8.39 -10.30 -7.84
N LYS A 214 -9.20 -9.90 -8.82
CA LYS A 214 -9.08 -10.41 -10.18
C LYS A 214 -8.13 -9.52 -10.97
N ASN A 215 -7.09 -10.12 -11.55
CA ASN A 215 -6.25 -9.53 -12.58
C ASN A 215 -6.88 -9.81 -13.96
N TYR A 216 -7.36 -8.76 -14.63
CA TYR A 216 -8.02 -8.87 -15.94
C TYR A 216 -7.03 -8.96 -17.11
N VAL A 217 -5.75 -8.64 -16.89
CA VAL A 217 -4.71 -8.76 -17.91
C VAL A 217 -4.23 -10.21 -18.04
N LEU A 218 -4.05 -10.89 -16.90
CA LEU A 218 -3.62 -12.29 -16.85
C LEU A 218 -4.78 -13.29 -16.74
N ASP A 219 -5.99 -12.80 -16.49
CA ASP A 219 -7.21 -13.59 -16.19
C ASP A 219 -7.01 -14.57 -15.02
N LEU A 220 -6.42 -14.06 -13.93
CA LEU A 220 -6.16 -14.81 -12.71
C LEU A 220 -6.82 -14.13 -11.50
N ILE A 221 -7.05 -14.91 -10.45
CA ILE A 221 -7.49 -14.41 -9.14
C ILE A 221 -6.35 -14.59 -8.16
N GLU A 222 -6.04 -13.52 -7.43
CA GLU A 222 -5.01 -13.45 -6.41
C GLU A 222 -5.67 -13.26 -5.05
N ILE A 223 -5.14 -13.91 -4.02
CA ILE A 223 -5.47 -13.54 -2.65
C ILE A 223 -4.42 -12.54 -2.18
N THR A 224 -4.87 -11.40 -1.65
CA THR A 224 -3.99 -10.25 -1.42
C THR A 224 -4.00 -9.78 0.03
N SER A 225 -2.90 -9.11 0.41
CA SER A 225 -2.76 -8.39 1.68
C SER A 225 -3.10 -6.92 1.45
N GLN A 226 -4.08 -6.41 2.19
CA GLN A 226 -4.61 -5.06 2.03
C GLN A 226 -4.61 -4.29 3.35
N ASN A 227 -4.25 -3.01 3.26
CA ASN A 227 -4.21 -2.07 4.38
C ASN A 227 -4.38 -0.63 3.88
N HIS A 228 -5.56 -0.30 3.38
CA HIS A 228 -5.86 1.03 2.83
C HIS A 228 -7.28 1.48 3.16
N GLY A 229 -7.44 2.78 3.38
CA GLY A 229 -8.72 3.44 3.69
C GLY A 229 -9.25 4.31 2.55
N PHE A 230 -8.51 4.43 1.46
CA PHE A 230 -8.85 5.18 0.26
C PHE A 230 -8.79 4.25 -0.95
N ALA A 231 -9.45 4.63 -2.03
CA ALA A 231 -9.41 3.89 -3.29
C ALA A 231 -9.59 4.84 -4.46
N VAL A 232 -9.09 4.44 -5.63
CA VAL A 232 -9.42 5.08 -6.90
C VAL A 232 -10.91 4.90 -7.18
N GLU A 233 -11.55 5.92 -7.75
CA GLU A 233 -12.96 5.88 -8.10
C GLU A 233 -13.28 4.73 -9.05
N THR A 234 -14.32 3.99 -8.74
CA THR A 234 -14.75 2.82 -9.50
C THR A 234 -15.32 3.22 -10.85
N PRO A 235 -14.83 2.66 -11.98
CA PRO A 235 -15.38 2.93 -13.30
C PRO A 235 -16.86 2.58 -13.43
N ARG A 236 -17.57 3.32 -14.29
CA ARG A 236 -19.02 3.13 -14.52
C ARG A 236 -19.37 1.69 -14.94
N VAL A 237 -18.55 1.05 -15.77
CA VAL A 237 -18.78 -0.35 -16.18
C VAL A 237 -18.80 -1.32 -14.99
N VAL A 238 -18.02 -1.03 -13.95
CA VAL A 238 -17.93 -1.83 -12.74
C VAL A 238 -19.14 -1.57 -11.85
N THR A 239 -19.53 -0.30 -11.66
CA THR A 239 -20.75 0.03 -10.90
C THR A 239 -21.99 -0.57 -11.54
N GLU A 240 -22.11 -0.52 -12.86
CA GLU A 240 -23.22 -1.15 -13.61
C GLU A 240 -23.24 -2.68 -13.46
N ALA A 241 -22.07 -3.33 -13.41
CA ALA A 241 -21.98 -4.77 -13.16
C ALA A 241 -22.41 -5.12 -11.72
N LEU A 242 -21.98 -4.34 -10.73
CA LEU A 242 -22.39 -4.51 -9.33
C LEU A 242 -23.91 -4.41 -9.16
N GLU A 243 -24.52 -3.41 -9.79
CA GLU A 243 -25.98 -3.18 -9.77
C GLU A 243 -26.77 -4.25 -10.51
N ARG A 244 -26.23 -4.79 -11.61
CA ARG A 244 -26.92 -5.79 -12.43
C ARG A 244 -26.95 -7.18 -11.80
N ASP A 245 -25.77 -7.72 -11.47
CA ASP A 245 -25.62 -9.12 -11.06
C ASP A 245 -24.43 -9.39 -10.13
N SER A 246 -23.62 -8.37 -9.81
CA SER A 246 -22.39 -8.48 -9.03
C SER A 246 -21.35 -9.43 -9.64
N ASN A 247 -21.49 -9.84 -10.91
CA ASN A 247 -20.54 -10.72 -11.58
C ASN A 247 -19.40 -9.93 -12.20
N LEU A 248 -18.52 -9.42 -11.33
CA LEU A 248 -17.32 -8.67 -11.72
C LEU A 248 -16.42 -9.49 -12.66
N SER A 249 -16.32 -10.80 -12.43
CA SER A 249 -15.48 -11.71 -13.22
C SER A 249 -15.85 -11.77 -14.71
N ALA A 250 -17.09 -11.41 -15.07
CA ALA A 250 -17.57 -11.38 -16.45
C ALA A 250 -17.25 -10.08 -17.20
N ILE A 251 -16.73 -9.04 -16.52
CA ILE A 251 -16.28 -7.82 -17.18
C ILE A 251 -15.10 -8.16 -18.09
N ARG A 252 -15.13 -7.70 -19.33
CA ARG A 252 -14.03 -7.92 -20.28
C ARG A 252 -12.93 -6.89 -20.06
N ALA A 253 -11.68 -7.31 -20.13
CA ALA A 253 -10.52 -6.43 -19.91
C ALA A 253 -10.50 -5.19 -20.83
N GLN A 254 -11.05 -5.31 -22.04
CA GLN A 254 -11.18 -4.21 -23.00
C GLN A 254 -12.19 -3.13 -22.60
N ASP A 255 -13.12 -3.45 -21.69
CA ASP A 255 -14.12 -2.50 -21.21
C ASP A 255 -13.59 -1.71 -19.99
N LEU A 256 -12.38 -2.02 -19.51
CA LEU A 256 -11.71 -1.40 -18.36
C LEU A 256 -10.69 -0.32 -18.74
N TRP A 257 -10.77 0.22 -19.95
CA TRP A 257 -9.98 1.36 -20.38
C TRP A 257 -10.70 2.67 -20.03
N LEU A 258 -9.93 3.61 -19.47
CA LEU A 258 -10.35 4.94 -19.11
C LEU A 258 -9.54 5.95 -19.92
N ASP A 259 -10.24 6.90 -20.54
CA ASP A 259 -9.59 8.05 -21.16
C ASP A 259 -9.27 9.10 -20.09
N THR A 260 -8.03 9.56 -20.05
CA THR A 260 -7.57 10.64 -19.18
C THR A 260 -6.88 11.71 -20.00
N ASP A 261 -6.72 12.91 -19.42
CA ASP A 261 -5.92 13.98 -20.03
C ASP A 261 -4.44 13.60 -20.20
N TYR A 262 -4.01 12.48 -19.60
CA TYR A 262 -2.65 11.93 -19.63
C TYR A 262 -2.53 10.69 -20.52
N GLY A 263 -3.57 10.39 -21.30
CA GLY A 263 -3.66 9.22 -22.19
C GLY A 263 -4.47 8.07 -21.60
N PRO A 264 -4.60 6.96 -22.35
CA PRO A 264 -5.40 5.81 -21.91
C PRO A 264 -4.79 5.11 -20.70
N VAL A 265 -5.62 4.87 -19.68
CA VAL A 265 -5.28 4.12 -18.46
C VAL A 265 -6.20 2.92 -18.37
N GLN A 266 -5.63 1.73 -18.22
CA GLN A 266 -6.42 0.53 -17.99
C GLN A 266 -6.50 0.22 -16.50
N VAL A 267 -7.72 -0.01 -16.01
CA VAL A 267 -7.91 -0.73 -14.74
C VAL A 267 -7.58 -2.20 -14.96
N THR A 268 -6.54 -2.68 -14.27
CA THR A 268 -6.02 -4.03 -14.45
C THR A 268 -6.52 -5.00 -13.40
N HIS A 269 -6.87 -4.50 -12.21
CA HIS A 269 -7.32 -5.32 -11.10
C HIS A 269 -8.56 -4.75 -10.42
N LEU A 270 -9.49 -5.62 -10.02
CA LEU A 270 -10.66 -5.26 -9.20
C LEU A 270 -10.77 -6.18 -7.99
N ASN A 271 -11.21 -5.62 -6.87
CA ASN A 271 -11.58 -6.40 -5.70
C ASN A 271 -12.88 -7.16 -5.99
N LEU A 272 -12.90 -8.47 -5.79
CA LEU A 272 -14.09 -9.28 -6.07
C LEU A 272 -15.17 -9.18 -4.99
N ASN A 273 -14.88 -8.59 -3.83
CA ASN A 273 -15.89 -8.39 -2.79
C ASN A 273 -16.80 -7.19 -3.07
N ASP A 274 -16.26 -6.11 -3.63
CA ASP A 274 -16.96 -4.83 -3.72
C ASP A 274 -16.64 -3.99 -4.97
N GLY A 275 -15.78 -4.48 -5.87
CA GLY A 275 -15.48 -3.83 -7.15
C GLY A 275 -14.61 -2.59 -7.04
N THR A 276 -13.91 -2.36 -5.92
CA THR A 276 -12.91 -1.27 -5.86
C THR A 276 -11.76 -1.55 -6.84
N VAL A 277 -11.18 -0.48 -7.38
CA VAL A 277 -9.99 -0.56 -8.23
C VAL A 277 -8.81 -1.02 -7.38
N GLU A 278 -8.13 -2.07 -7.85
CA GLU A 278 -6.99 -2.68 -7.15
C GLU A 278 -5.70 -2.60 -7.96
N GLY A 279 -5.77 -2.08 -9.18
CA GLY A 279 -4.60 -1.97 -10.04
C GLY A 279 -4.89 -1.22 -11.33
N LEU A 280 -3.87 -0.54 -11.83
CA LEU A 280 -3.91 0.25 -13.06
C LEU A 280 -2.58 0.11 -13.84
N ARG A 281 -2.65 0.34 -15.15
CA ARG A 281 -1.47 0.54 -16.00
C ARG A 281 -1.75 1.60 -17.06
N LEU A 282 -0.71 2.34 -17.42
CA LEU A 282 -0.76 3.26 -18.56
C LEU A 282 -0.45 2.49 -19.85
N GLN A 283 -1.04 2.91 -20.98
CA GLN A 283 -0.87 2.21 -22.26
C GLN A 283 0.55 2.35 -22.83
N ASP A 284 0.99 3.59 -23.01
CA ASP A 284 2.22 3.92 -23.75
C ASP A 284 3.38 4.34 -22.84
N ILE A 285 3.13 4.42 -21.54
CA ILE A 285 4.12 4.78 -20.52
C ILE A 285 4.34 3.55 -19.64
N PRO A 286 5.59 3.12 -19.38
CA PRO A 286 5.90 1.95 -18.56
C PRO A 286 5.64 2.23 -17.06
N ALA A 287 4.39 2.56 -16.71
CA ALA A 287 3.95 2.87 -15.37
C ALA A 287 2.73 2.02 -15.02
N PHE A 288 2.79 1.34 -13.87
CA PHE A 288 1.68 0.57 -13.33
C PHE A 288 1.68 0.63 -11.81
N GLY A 289 0.55 0.30 -11.20
CA GLY A 289 0.49 0.16 -9.76
C GLY A 289 -0.65 -0.72 -9.28
N VAL A 290 -0.51 -1.22 -8.06
CA VAL A 290 -1.52 -2.05 -7.37
C VAL A 290 -1.86 -1.45 -6.01
N GLN A 291 -3.14 -1.50 -5.63
CA GLN A 291 -3.64 -0.93 -4.37
C GLN A 291 -3.26 -1.80 -3.16
N TYR A 292 -3.13 -3.10 -3.36
CA TYR A 292 -2.71 -4.05 -2.33
C TYR A 292 -1.18 -4.07 -2.14
N LEU A 293 -0.72 -4.88 -1.18
CA LEU A 293 0.69 -4.98 -0.79
C LEU A 293 1.31 -6.27 -1.35
N PRO A 294 1.88 -6.26 -2.57
CA PRO A 294 2.42 -7.46 -3.22
C PRO A 294 3.59 -8.10 -2.45
N GLU A 295 4.28 -7.33 -1.62
CA GLU A 295 5.34 -7.81 -0.73
C GLU A 295 4.82 -8.59 0.49
N ALA A 296 3.50 -8.58 0.74
CA ALA A 296 2.84 -9.26 1.85
C ALA A 296 3.46 -8.91 3.20
N SER A 297 3.75 -9.87 4.09
CA SER A 297 4.40 -9.66 5.41
C SER A 297 3.59 -8.84 6.43
N PRO A 298 2.34 -9.21 6.73
CA PRO A 298 1.79 -10.57 6.60
C PRO A 298 0.96 -10.78 5.32
N GLY A 299 0.66 -12.04 5.04
CA GLY A 299 -0.29 -12.44 4.00
C GLY A 299 0.30 -13.34 2.91
N PRO A 300 -0.54 -13.70 1.92
CA PRO A 300 -0.18 -14.56 0.78
C PRO A 300 0.83 -13.88 -0.15
N HIS A 301 1.52 -14.68 -0.97
CA HIS A 301 2.60 -14.21 -1.85
C HIS A 301 2.18 -14.07 -3.32
N ASP A 302 0.88 -14.21 -3.61
CA ASP A 302 0.31 -14.27 -4.96
C ASP A 302 0.70 -13.05 -5.82
N GLY A 303 0.82 -11.87 -5.22
CA GLY A 303 1.19 -10.63 -5.92
C GLY A 303 2.69 -10.39 -6.13
N ARG A 304 3.59 -11.28 -5.65
CA ARG A 304 5.04 -10.99 -5.69
C ARG A 304 5.64 -10.89 -7.09
N TYR A 305 4.99 -11.45 -8.11
CA TYR A 305 5.48 -11.37 -9.48
C TYR A 305 5.56 -9.93 -10.01
N HIS A 306 4.84 -8.97 -9.40
CA HIS A 306 4.90 -7.56 -9.78
C HIS A 306 6.32 -6.98 -9.68
N PHE A 307 7.15 -7.47 -8.75
CA PHE A 307 8.55 -7.05 -8.65
C PHE A 307 9.38 -7.50 -9.85
N GLN A 308 9.17 -8.74 -10.33
CA GLN A 308 9.82 -9.21 -11.56
C GLN A 308 9.28 -8.48 -12.79
N HIS A 309 7.96 -8.27 -12.86
CA HIS A 309 7.35 -7.49 -13.94
C HIS A 309 7.93 -6.06 -14.02
N PHE A 310 8.24 -5.45 -12.87
CA PHE A 310 8.92 -4.16 -12.82
C PHE A 310 10.35 -4.24 -13.36
N VAL A 311 11.12 -5.27 -13.01
CA VAL A 311 12.45 -5.53 -13.61
C VAL A 311 12.37 -5.69 -15.12
N ASP A 312 11.44 -6.51 -15.61
CA ASP A 312 11.24 -6.71 -17.04
C ASP A 312 10.87 -5.40 -17.77
N SER A 313 10.20 -4.46 -17.07
CA SER A 313 9.88 -3.14 -17.62
C SER A 313 11.11 -2.24 -17.76
N MET A 314 12.07 -2.34 -16.83
CA MET A 314 13.36 -1.66 -16.90
C MET A 314 14.24 -2.27 -18.00
N GLU A 315 14.25 -3.60 -18.15
CA GLU A 315 14.96 -4.29 -19.25
C GLU A 315 14.47 -3.84 -20.63
N ARG A 316 13.17 -3.60 -20.81
CA ARG A 316 12.61 -3.12 -22.09
C ARG A 316 12.89 -1.64 -22.36
N ALA A 317 13.20 -0.87 -21.33
CA ALA A 317 13.46 0.58 -21.44
C ALA A 317 14.93 0.91 -21.66
N ALA A 318 15.84 -0.03 -21.36
CA ALA A 318 17.29 0.07 -21.57
C ALA A 318 17.69 -0.09 -23.05
#